data_AF-A0A960ZRK3-F1
#
_entry.id   AF-A0A960ZRK3-F1
#
_cell.length_a   1.000
_cell.length_b   1.000
_cell.length_c   1.000
_cell.angle_alpha   90.00
_cell.angle_beta   90.00
_cell.angle_gamma   90.00
#
_symmetry.space_group_name_H-M   'P 1'
#
loop_
_entity.id
_entity.type
_entity.pdbx_description
1 polymer ?
#
loop_
_entity_poly.entity_id
_entity_poly.type
_entity_poly.pdbx_seq_one_letter_code
_entity_poly.pdbx_strand_id
1 'polypeptide(L)'
;MTPPKTLLFAGTAALLGAAPSARAIDWKAAEPILNSRCYECHGGEKTKGDVDLKRLSGDPQIAKEFTVWEDVRDTVVNGDMPPKKAHALTPEEKNTLISWVDGALDALAKAQAGDPGPVTMRRLTNAEYDYTIRDLTGQDLALAAEFQTDGGGGEGFSNTGDVLFVSPQQLDKYLNAARQIADHATILPGTGIIVHKQRIGLRGPEQFKAQAEQGLYVWYQQKAAPHLPQDTDDMRQANYMVACWRHKHFNEPLEKLAKDSGLKVPFLENWWTLVNATEPKSRFLDLTRVAWRELPGPDAAKPGQTPQNVIEGAQAIQAQLLSWNNPKKAGSGVQRQQQDADGIRSYTVQSEVKGKPTAFLCIGDDGDGNKGDIALVTKLELRTTKGPIDYRQWLQKQLDEDRKSLATNPPTAEALKKRIADVQRVQQAYGKHPKGLPIEPTVLAIAAPTVFTLPLPDNATWIRGDIRLDLKNPEAEEATIQWTMTADKPRDVTKIMPGVLTIWKRQTEAARRTMGDFGVMKQAFPDMFERRLEEVADNLYRRTPGIGVYYLSDDQLAKLLPERDKKDLESM
;
A
#
# COMPACT_ATOMS: atom_id res chain seq x y z
N MET A 1 -16.02 5.69 25.84
CA MET A 1 -15.58 4.34 26.24
C MET A 1 -14.14 4.47 26.70
N THR A 2 -13.95 4.49 28.02
CA THR A 2 -12.69 4.74 28.71
C THR A 2 -11.76 3.52 28.67
N PRO A 3 -10.45 3.71 28.51
CA PRO A 3 -9.47 2.61 28.48
C PRO A 3 -9.31 1.98 29.86
N PRO A 4 -8.97 0.67 29.95
CA PRO A 4 -8.79 0.00 31.22
C PRO A 4 -7.47 0.42 31.86
N LYS A 5 -7.51 0.63 33.18
CA LYS A 5 -6.38 0.97 34.03
C LYS A 5 -5.45 -0.24 34.20
N THR A 6 -4.18 -0.05 33.93
CA THR A 6 -3.09 -0.97 34.29
C THR A 6 -3.00 -1.04 35.82
N LEU A 7 -3.38 -2.18 36.39
CA LEU A 7 -3.08 -2.52 37.78
C LEU A 7 -1.70 -3.18 37.82
N LEU A 8 -0.73 -2.51 38.44
CA LEU A 8 0.49 -3.14 38.93
C LEU A 8 0.08 -4.20 39.96
N PHE A 9 0.24 -5.48 39.62
CA PHE A 9 0.28 -6.54 40.62
C PHE A 9 1.67 -6.53 41.26
N ALA A 10 1.76 -6.00 42.48
CA ALA A 10 2.87 -6.27 43.36
C ALA A 10 2.85 -7.78 43.67
N GLY A 11 3.86 -8.50 43.21
CA GLY A 11 4.06 -9.91 43.55
C GLY A 11 4.36 -10.05 45.02
N THR A 12 3.34 -10.26 45.84
CA THR A 12 3.52 -10.92 47.15
C THR A 12 3.97 -12.34 46.88
N ALA A 13 5.26 -12.60 47.05
CA ALA A 13 5.78 -13.94 47.21
C ALA A 13 5.12 -14.55 48.45
N ALA A 14 4.05 -15.32 48.22
CA ALA A 14 3.56 -16.25 49.22
C ALA A 14 4.65 -17.31 49.37
N LEU A 15 5.47 -17.15 50.42
CA LEU A 15 6.25 -18.25 50.98
C LEU A 15 5.23 -19.36 51.30
N LEU A 16 5.12 -20.35 50.41
CA LEU A 16 4.61 -21.66 50.77
C LEU A 16 5.58 -22.20 51.82
N GLY A 17 5.27 -21.92 53.08
CA GLY A 17 5.88 -22.63 54.19
C GLY A 17 5.62 -24.10 53.96
N ALA A 18 6.67 -24.85 53.65
CA ALA A 18 6.63 -26.30 53.65
C ALA A 18 6.06 -26.72 55.01
N ALA A 19 4.86 -27.32 55.00
CA ALA A 19 4.38 -28.01 56.18
C ALA A 19 5.49 -28.98 56.59
N PRO A 20 5.89 -29.01 57.88
CA PRO A 20 6.91 -29.95 58.32
C PRO A 20 6.42 -31.34 57.93
N SER A 21 7.18 -32.04 57.07
CA SER A 21 6.93 -33.45 56.79
C SER A 21 6.82 -34.14 58.14
N ALA A 22 5.64 -34.68 58.46
CA ALA A 22 5.45 -35.48 59.64
C ALA A 22 6.57 -36.51 59.64
N ARG A 23 7.42 -36.48 60.67
CA ARG A 23 8.55 -37.39 60.80
C ARG A 23 7.97 -38.81 60.65
N ALA A 24 8.42 -39.54 59.63
CA ALA A 24 7.93 -40.89 59.37
C ALA A 24 7.98 -41.66 60.69
N ILE A 25 6.86 -42.28 61.05
CA ILE A 25 6.77 -43.08 62.27
C ILE A 25 7.90 -44.12 62.19
N ASP A 26 8.64 -44.31 63.28
CA ASP A 26 9.74 -45.28 63.30
C ASP A 26 9.16 -46.69 63.49
N TRP A 27 9.84 -47.72 62.97
CA TRP A 27 9.51 -49.13 63.22
C TRP A 27 9.32 -49.41 64.72
N LYS A 28 10.11 -48.75 65.58
CA LYS A 28 10.01 -48.84 67.04
C LYS A 28 8.64 -48.44 67.62
N ALA A 29 7.85 -47.65 66.90
CA ALA A 29 6.49 -47.29 67.28
C ALA A 29 5.43 -48.24 66.72
N ALA A 30 5.70 -48.91 65.59
CA ALA A 30 4.79 -49.87 64.97
C ALA A 30 4.95 -51.30 65.52
N GLU A 31 6.18 -51.73 65.86
CA GLU A 31 6.47 -53.08 66.35
C GLU A 31 5.68 -53.46 67.63
N PRO A 32 5.52 -52.59 68.64
CA PRO A 32 4.71 -52.92 69.82
C PRO A 32 3.23 -53.21 69.49
N ILE A 33 2.70 -52.56 68.45
CA ILE A 33 1.33 -52.77 67.98
C ILE A 33 1.23 -54.13 67.30
N LEU A 34 2.17 -54.47 66.42
CA LEU A 34 2.26 -55.80 65.78
C LEU A 34 2.43 -56.92 66.82
N ASN A 35 3.25 -56.71 67.85
CA ASN A 35 3.44 -57.67 68.92
C ASN A 35 2.17 -57.91 69.76
N SER A 36 1.40 -56.86 70.03
CA SER A 36 0.19 -56.95 70.86
C SER A 36 -1.06 -57.37 70.09
N ARG A 37 -1.12 -57.14 68.77
CA ARG A 37 -2.35 -57.33 67.97
C ARG A 37 -2.23 -58.33 66.83
N CYS A 38 -1.03 -58.61 66.33
CA CYS A 38 -0.82 -59.38 65.10
C CYS A 38 -0.09 -60.71 65.34
N TYR A 39 0.98 -60.73 66.13
CA TYR A 39 1.86 -61.90 66.27
C TYR A 39 1.23 -63.13 66.92
N GLU A 40 0.10 -62.99 67.64
CA GLU A 40 -0.63 -64.14 68.20
C GLU A 40 -1.24 -65.01 67.09
N CYS A 41 -1.74 -64.39 66.01
CA CYS A 41 -2.35 -65.10 64.88
C CYS A 41 -1.39 -65.27 63.69
N HIS A 42 -0.40 -64.37 63.57
CA HIS A 42 0.55 -64.28 62.46
C HIS A 42 1.99 -64.57 62.93
N GLY A 43 2.19 -65.64 63.73
CA GLY A 43 3.51 -66.09 64.16
C GLY A 43 3.51 -67.49 64.81
N GLY A 44 4.59 -68.25 64.60
CA GLY A 44 4.81 -69.59 65.19
C GLY A 44 4.43 -70.76 64.27
N GLU A 45 4.22 -71.96 64.83
CA GLU A 45 3.96 -73.20 64.05
C GLU A 45 2.56 -73.24 63.40
N LYS A 46 1.63 -72.36 63.79
CA LYS A 46 0.27 -72.26 63.21
C LYS A 46 -0.06 -70.80 62.87
N THR A 47 0.25 -70.42 61.64
CA THR A 47 0.08 -69.07 61.11
C THR A 47 -1.21 -68.98 60.30
N LYS A 48 -2.07 -67.99 60.58
CA LYS A 48 -3.29 -67.78 59.78
C LYS A 48 -2.97 -67.07 58.47
N GLY A 49 -3.58 -67.54 57.38
CA GLY A 49 -3.41 -66.96 56.05
C GLY A 49 -2.00 -67.11 55.48
N ASP A 50 -1.19 -68.03 56.01
CA ASP A 50 0.20 -68.27 55.61
C ASP A 50 1.12 -67.04 55.71
N VAL A 51 0.73 -66.01 56.47
CA VAL A 51 1.53 -64.78 56.70
C VAL A 51 2.13 -64.77 58.10
N ASP A 52 3.42 -65.07 58.22
CA ASP A 52 4.19 -64.97 59.47
C ASP A 52 4.84 -63.59 59.56
N LEU A 53 4.27 -62.70 60.38
CA LEU A 53 4.78 -61.36 60.65
C LEU A 53 5.78 -61.36 61.82
N LYS A 54 5.76 -62.39 62.66
CA LYS A 54 6.67 -62.49 63.82
C LYS A 54 8.12 -62.70 63.38
N ARG A 55 8.35 -63.36 62.23
CA ARG A 55 9.69 -63.47 61.63
C ARG A 55 10.32 -62.11 61.26
N LEU A 56 9.50 -61.06 61.17
CA LEU A 56 9.91 -59.68 60.86
C LEU A 56 10.05 -58.83 62.13
N SER A 57 10.00 -59.43 63.33
CA SER A 57 10.32 -58.70 64.56
C SER A 57 11.78 -58.26 64.57
N GLY A 58 12.03 -57.04 65.04
CA GLY A 58 13.33 -56.38 65.04
C GLY A 58 13.71 -55.71 63.72
N ASP A 59 13.39 -56.30 62.57
CA ASP A 59 13.61 -55.72 61.24
C ASP A 59 12.45 -56.03 60.28
N PRO A 60 11.71 -55.00 59.81
CA PRO A 60 10.57 -55.19 58.93
C PRO A 60 10.95 -55.67 57.52
N GLN A 61 12.22 -55.58 57.11
CA GLN A 61 12.70 -56.02 55.78
C GLN A 61 11.84 -55.51 54.61
N ILE A 62 11.40 -54.24 54.68
CA ILE A 62 10.44 -53.61 53.75
C ILE A 62 10.75 -53.88 52.28
N ALA A 63 12.02 -53.82 51.88
CA ALA A 63 12.43 -54.05 50.49
C ALA A 63 12.25 -55.50 50.01
N LYS A 64 12.42 -56.49 50.90
CA LYS A 64 12.27 -57.92 50.56
C LYS A 64 10.81 -58.38 50.65
N GLU A 65 10.04 -57.75 51.54
CA GLU A 65 8.69 -58.18 51.92
C GLU A 65 7.63 -57.15 51.48
N PHE A 66 7.90 -56.41 50.40
CA PHE A 66 7.06 -55.30 49.94
C PHE A 66 5.58 -55.68 49.81
N THR A 67 5.29 -56.76 49.10
CA THR A 67 3.92 -57.26 48.90
C THR A 67 3.24 -57.64 50.22
N VAL A 68 3.98 -58.24 51.16
CA VAL A 68 3.42 -58.59 52.47
C VAL A 68 3.02 -57.33 53.25
N TRP A 69 3.81 -56.26 53.17
CA TRP A 69 3.48 -55.00 53.84
C TRP A 69 2.36 -54.23 53.14
N GLU A 70 2.27 -54.29 51.81
CA GLU A 70 1.14 -53.77 51.04
C GLU A 70 -0.17 -54.48 51.43
N ASP A 71 -0.15 -55.81 51.54
CA ASP A 71 -1.29 -56.59 52.01
C ASP A 71 -1.66 -56.28 53.48
N VAL A 72 -0.66 -56.11 54.36
CA VAL A 72 -0.89 -55.68 55.75
C VAL A 72 -1.55 -54.31 55.81
N ARG A 73 -1.07 -53.35 55.01
CA ARG A 73 -1.68 -52.03 54.90
C ARG A 73 -3.12 -52.13 54.44
N ASP A 74 -3.38 -52.83 53.33
CA ASP A 74 -4.70 -52.88 52.72
C ASP A 74 -5.72 -53.59 53.62
N THR A 75 -5.34 -54.71 54.24
CA THR A 75 -6.21 -55.44 55.19
C THR A 75 -6.52 -54.64 56.46
N VAL A 76 -5.57 -53.84 56.96
CA VAL A 76 -5.80 -52.94 58.11
C VAL A 76 -6.63 -51.72 57.72
N VAL A 77 -6.39 -51.12 56.56
CA VAL A 77 -7.16 -50.00 56.00
C VAL A 77 -8.62 -50.41 55.81
N ASN A 78 -8.85 -51.53 55.13
CA ASN A 78 -10.17 -52.09 54.85
C ASN A 78 -10.90 -52.60 56.10
N GLY A 79 -10.17 -52.82 57.21
CA GLY A 79 -10.73 -53.29 58.47
C GLY A 79 -10.99 -54.79 58.51
N ASP A 80 -10.39 -55.55 57.58
CA ASP A 80 -10.45 -57.01 57.54
C ASP A 80 -9.65 -57.63 58.70
N MET A 81 -8.60 -56.94 59.15
CA MET A 81 -7.77 -57.30 60.29
C MET A 81 -7.79 -56.21 61.37
N PRO A 82 -7.85 -56.56 62.67
CA PRO A 82 -7.99 -57.91 63.24
C PRO A 82 -9.42 -58.49 63.10
N PRO A 83 -9.59 -59.82 63.04
CA PRO A 83 -10.91 -60.44 62.93
C PRO A 83 -11.77 -60.16 64.18
N LYS A 84 -13.10 -60.21 64.05
CA LYS A 84 -14.06 -59.88 65.14
C LYS A 84 -13.83 -60.60 66.49
N LYS A 85 -13.15 -61.75 66.49
CA LYS A 85 -12.85 -62.54 67.70
C LYS A 85 -11.50 -62.21 68.35
N ALA A 86 -10.69 -61.36 67.72
CA ALA A 86 -9.40 -60.89 68.22
C ALA A 86 -9.52 -59.49 68.84
N HIS A 87 -8.48 -59.04 69.53
CA HIS A 87 -8.42 -57.69 70.08
C HIS A 87 -8.36 -56.65 68.94
N ALA A 88 -9.34 -55.76 68.88
CA ALA A 88 -9.39 -54.70 67.89
C ALA A 88 -8.25 -53.68 68.08
N LEU A 89 -7.81 -53.08 66.97
CA LEU A 89 -6.95 -51.90 66.99
C LEU A 89 -7.76 -50.68 67.44
N THR A 90 -7.20 -49.90 68.35
CA THR A 90 -7.69 -48.53 68.61
C THR A 90 -7.45 -47.65 67.36
N PRO A 91 -8.21 -46.56 67.18
CA PRO A 91 -7.99 -45.62 66.08
C PRO A 91 -6.54 -45.10 66.02
N GLU A 92 -5.93 -44.86 67.17
CA GLU A 92 -4.55 -44.39 67.31
C GLU A 92 -3.55 -45.46 66.87
N GLU A 93 -3.73 -46.72 67.30
CA GLU A 93 -2.90 -47.85 66.88
C GLU A 93 -3.02 -48.09 65.36
N LYS A 94 -4.24 -48.06 64.82
CA LYS A 94 -4.51 -48.22 63.38
C LYS A 94 -3.80 -47.12 62.57
N ASN A 95 -3.95 -45.86 62.96
CA ASN A 95 -3.32 -44.74 62.27
C ASN A 95 -1.79 -44.80 62.36
N THR A 96 -1.25 -45.22 63.52
CA THR A 96 0.19 -45.38 63.71
C THR A 96 0.76 -46.46 62.81
N LEU A 97 0.08 -47.62 62.72
CA LEU A 97 0.52 -48.73 61.88
C LEU A 97 0.45 -48.38 60.39
N ILE A 98 -0.68 -47.82 59.92
CA ILE A 98 -0.84 -47.42 58.51
C ILE A 98 0.18 -46.35 58.13
N SER A 99 0.32 -45.30 58.95
CA SER A 99 1.25 -44.19 58.66
C SER A 99 2.71 -44.67 58.63
N TRP A 100 3.07 -45.68 59.43
CA TRP A 100 4.38 -46.31 59.35
C TRP A 100 4.55 -47.11 58.05
N VAL A 101 3.59 -48.00 57.71
CA VAL A 101 3.69 -48.82 56.49
C VAL A 101 3.74 -47.93 55.24
N ASP A 102 2.81 -46.97 55.11
CA ASP A 102 2.78 -46.04 53.98
C ASP A 102 4.11 -45.27 53.86
N GLY A 103 4.60 -44.74 54.98
CA GLY A 103 5.88 -44.01 54.99
C GLY A 103 7.07 -44.88 54.61
N ALA A 104 7.08 -46.15 55.00
CA ALA A 104 8.13 -47.10 54.68
C ALA A 104 8.10 -47.54 53.21
N LEU A 105 6.92 -47.85 52.67
CA LEU A 105 6.72 -48.19 51.25
C LEU A 105 7.04 -46.99 50.34
N ASP A 106 6.60 -45.78 50.70
CA ASP A 106 6.91 -44.54 49.98
C ASP A 106 8.40 -44.24 49.98
N ALA A 107 9.09 -44.44 51.10
CA ALA A 107 10.53 -44.24 51.20
C ALA A 107 11.28 -45.21 50.28
N LEU A 108 10.85 -46.48 50.21
CA LEU A 108 11.41 -47.46 49.29
C LEU A 108 11.12 -47.08 47.83
N ALA A 109 9.88 -46.74 47.50
CA ALA A 109 9.47 -46.33 46.16
C ALA A 109 10.28 -45.12 45.68
N LYS A 110 10.47 -44.09 46.53
CA LYS A 110 11.32 -42.93 46.23
C LYS A 110 12.80 -43.29 46.06
N ALA A 111 13.31 -44.22 46.88
CA ALA A 111 14.69 -44.69 46.75
C ALA A 111 14.91 -45.52 45.47
N GLN A 112 13.85 -46.13 44.93
CA GLN A 112 13.86 -46.93 43.70
C GLN A 112 13.25 -46.22 42.48
N ALA A 113 12.81 -44.97 42.62
CA ALA A 113 12.22 -44.15 41.56
C ALA A 113 13.26 -43.67 40.53
N GLY A 114 14.15 -44.56 40.09
CA GLY A 114 15.16 -44.29 39.06
C GLY A 114 14.55 -43.93 37.71
N ASP A 115 15.37 -43.96 36.67
CA ASP A 115 14.92 -43.72 35.30
C ASP A 115 13.81 -44.73 34.91
N PRO A 116 12.58 -44.30 34.58
CA PRO A 116 11.47 -45.18 34.18
C PRO A 116 11.76 -45.95 32.88
N GLY A 117 12.93 -45.75 32.29
CA GLY A 117 13.36 -46.36 31.05
C GLY A 117 13.22 -45.40 29.89
N PRO A 118 13.73 -45.78 28.71
CA PRO A 118 13.67 -44.95 27.52
C PRO A 118 12.21 -44.69 27.12
N VAL A 119 11.85 -43.41 26.99
CA VAL A 119 10.56 -43.01 26.41
C VAL A 119 10.59 -43.26 24.91
N THR A 120 9.75 -44.17 24.41
CA THR A 120 9.60 -44.40 22.97
C THR A 120 9.09 -43.13 22.29
N MET A 121 9.86 -42.57 21.35
CA MET A 121 9.38 -41.46 20.53
C MET A 121 8.19 -41.92 19.69
N ARG A 122 7.03 -41.33 19.94
CA ARG A 122 5.79 -41.63 19.22
C ARG A 122 5.38 -40.48 18.31
N ARG A 123 4.64 -40.79 17.25
CA ARG A 123 3.87 -39.79 16.52
C ARG A 123 2.66 -39.31 17.33
N LEU A 124 2.08 -38.18 16.92
CA LEU A 124 0.75 -37.79 17.34
C LEU A 124 -0.27 -38.85 16.86
N THR A 125 -1.26 -39.11 17.70
CA THR A 125 -2.49 -39.81 17.28
C THR A 125 -3.23 -38.98 16.24
N ASN A 126 -4.14 -39.60 15.49
CA ASN A 126 -4.91 -38.91 14.48
C ASN A 126 -5.73 -37.76 15.09
N ALA A 127 -6.32 -37.98 16.27
CA ALA A 127 -7.04 -36.94 17.00
C ALA A 127 -6.10 -35.81 17.47
N GLU A 128 -4.95 -36.14 18.07
CA GLU A 128 -3.97 -35.14 18.49
C GLU A 128 -3.44 -34.30 17.32
N TYR A 129 -3.27 -34.90 16.13
CA TYR A 129 -2.87 -34.20 14.93
C TYR A 129 -3.92 -33.16 14.51
N ASP A 130 -5.18 -33.56 14.36
CA ASP A 130 -6.26 -32.64 13.94
C ASP A 130 -6.48 -31.53 14.98
N TYR A 131 -6.40 -31.83 16.28
CA TYR A 131 -6.47 -30.80 17.33
C TYR A 131 -5.30 -29.83 17.25
N THR A 132 -4.09 -30.33 17.01
CA THR A 132 -2.90 -29.48 16.86
C THR A 132 -3.05 -28.53 15.66
N ILE A 133 -3.51 -29.04 14.51
CA ILE A 133 -3.74 -28.19 13.34
C ILE A 133 -4.85 -27.18 13.61
N ARG A 134 -5.94 -27.58 14.26
CA ARG A 134 -7.02 -26.68 14.65
C ARG A 134 -6.55 -25.58 15.58
N ASP A 135 -5.73 -25.89 16.56
CA ASP A 135 -5.20 -24.91 17.52
C ASP A 135 -4.22 -23.94 16.85
N LEU A 136 -3.40 -24.41 15.91
CA LEU A 136 -2.45 -23.57 15.17
C LEU A 136 -3.12 -22.69 14.11
N THR A 137 -4.17 -23.18 13.47
CA THR A 137 -4.77 -22.55 12.28
C THR A 137 -6.13 -21.90 12.55
N GLY A 138 -6.77 -22.24 13.67
CA GLY A 138 -8.16 -21.89 13.98
C GLY A 138 -9.20 -22.64 13.12
N GLN A 139 -8.77 -23.58 12.26
CA GLN A 139 -9.65 -24.28 11.32
C GLN A 139 -9.67 -25.79 11.58
N ASP A 140 -10.87 -26.35 11.60
CA ASP A 140 -11.09 -27.79 11.64
C ASP A 140 -11.12 -28.34 10.21
N LEU A 141 -9.98 -28.86 9.76
CA LEU A 141 -9.77 -29.35 8.39
C LEU A 141 -9.93 -30.88 8.27
N ALA A 142 -10.07 -31.60 9.40
CA ALA A 142 -10.22 -33.05 9.47
C ALA A 142 -9.20 -33.83 8.61
N LEU A 143 -7.92 -33.46 8.67
CA LEU A 143 -6.86 -33.96 7.79
C LEU A 143 -6.48 -35.41 8.12
N ALA A 144 -6.60 -35.80 9.40
CA ALA A 144 -6.25 -37.14 9.85
C ALA A 144 -7.27 -38.21 9.43
N ALA A 145 -8.41 -37.84 8.83
CA ALA A 145 -9.40 -38.78 8.30
C ALA A 145 -8.81 -39.74 7.25
N GLU A 146 -7.74 -39.34 6.57
CA GLU A 146 -7.05 -40.15 5.58
C GLU A 146 -5.83 -40.92 6.13
N PHE A 147 -5.50 -40.75 7.41
CA PHE A 147 -4.32 -41.34 8.02
C PHE A 147 -4.54 -42.82 8.34
N GLN A 148 -3.45 -43.53 8.61
CA GLN A 148 -3.56 -44.89 9.14
C GLN A 148 -4.19 -44.84 10.54
N THR A 149 -5.00 -45.83 10.87
CA THR A 149 -5.60 -45.94 12.21
C THR A 149 -4.51 -46.07 13.27
N ASP A 150 -4.71 -45.43 14.42
CA ASP A 150 -3.79 -45.53 15.55
C ASP A 150 -3.75 -46.95 16.13
N GLY A 151 -2.55 -47.42 16.45
CA GLY A 151 -2.34 -48.73 17.06
C GLY A 151 -2.77 -48.71 18.53
N GLY A 152 -3.59 -49.67 18.95
CA GLY A 152 -4.08 -49.78 20.33
C GLY A 152 -3.15 -50.50 21.32
N GLY A 153 -2.01 -51.02 20.84
CA GLY A 153 -1.00 -51.67 21.70
C GLY A 153 -1.44 -52.97 22.39
N GLY A 154 -2.63 -53.48 22.10
CA GLY A 154 -3.26 -54.62 22.81
C GLY A 154 -4.06 -54.19 24.05
N GLU A 155 -3.64 -53.12 24.72
CA GLU A 155 -4.29 -52.54 25.92
C GLU A 155 -5.51 -51.66 25.61
N GLY A 156 -5.76 -51.37 24.32
CA GLY A 156 -6.93 -50.60 23.87
C GLY A 156 -6.76 -49.08 23.89
N PHE A 157 -5.58 -48.59 24.29
CA PHE A 157 -5.26 -47.15 24.28
C PHE A 157 -4.61 -46.72 22.97
N SER A 158 -5.13 -45.66 22.36
CA SER A 158 -4.64 -45.11 21.09
C SER A 158 -3.33 -44.35 21.22
N ASN A 159 -2.84 -44.06 22.43
CA ASN A 159 -1.61 -43.28 22.70
C ASN A 159 -0.41 -44.16 23.11
N THR A 160 -0.47 -45.47 22.87
CA THR A 160 0.60 -46.41 23.22
C THR A 160 1.83 -46.18 22.34
N GLY A 161 2.94 -45.74 22.95
CA GLY A 161 4.12 -45.28 22.22
C GLY A 161 4.76 -46.33 21.30
N ASP A 162 4.79 -47.59 21.73
CA ASP A 162 5.48 -48.68 21.04
C ASP A 162 4.85 -49.08 19.69
N VAL A 163 3.60 -48.68 19.44
CA VAL A 163 2.87 -48.96 18.20
C VAL A 163 2.61 -47.72 17.36
N LEU A 164 3.06 -46.54 17.83
CA LEU A 164 2.89 -45.25 17.17
C LEU A 164 4.18 -44.79 16.48
N PHE A 165 4.68 -45.62 15.55
CA PHE A 165 5.81 -45.28 14.70
C PHE A 165 5.35 -44.58 13.40
N VAL A 166 6.27 -43.90 12.72
CA VAL A 166 6.02 -43.28 11.40
C VAL A 166 6.41 -44.27 10.30
N SER A 167 5.41 -44.80 9.59
CA SER A 167 5.63 -45.59 8.37
C SER A 167 5.86 -44.68 7.16
N PRO A 168 6.47 -45.15 6.06
CA PRO A 168 6.57 -44.38 4.81
C PRO A 168 5.20 -43.91 4.30
N GLN A 169 4.17 -44.75 4.41
CA GLN A 169 2.79 -44.40 4.04
C GLN A 169 2.23 -43.27 4.92
N GLN A 170 2.54 -43.28 6.22
CA GLN A 170 2.13 -42.21 7.13
C GLN A 170 2.85 -40.89 6.79
N LEU A 171 4.12 -40.94 6.39
CA LEU A 171 4.86 -39.75 5.95
C LEU A 171 4.22 -39.13 4.69
N ASP A 172 3.83 -39.96 3.71
CA ASP A 172 3.10 -39.49 2.52
C ASP A 172 1.79 -38.80 2.89
N LYS A 173 1.07 -39.33 3.90
CA LYS A 173 -0.14 -38.73 4.43
C LYS A 173 0.12 -37.38 5.10
N TYR A 174 1.20 -37.23 5.87
CA TYR A 174 1.60 -35.93 6.42
C TYR A 174 1.97 -34.91 5.34
N LEU A 175 2.69 -35.32 4.29
CA LEU A 175 3.01 -34.43 3.17
C LEU A 175 1.75 -33.97 2.42
N ASN A 176 0.78 -34.87 2.23
CA ASN A 176 -0.51 -34.52 1.64
C ASN A 176 -1.33 -33.60 2.55
N ALA A 177 -1.37 -33.85 3.86
CA ALA A 177 -2.00 -32.95 4.82
C ALA A 177 -1.37 -31.56 4.80
N ALA A 178 -0.04 -31.45 4.72
CA ALA A 178 0.66 -30.17 4.58
C ALA A 178 0.26 -29.41 3.29
N ARG A 179 0.11 -30.13 2.18
CA ARG A 179 -0.41 -29.54 0.91
C ARG A 179 -1.85 -29.06 1.06
N GLN A 180 -2.70 -29.82 1.75
CA GLN A 180 -4.08 -29.39 2.02
C GLN A 180 -4.13 -28.15 2.92
N ILE A 181 -3.28 -28.06 3.95
CA ILE A 181 -3.17 -26.83 4.75
C ILE A 181 -2.73 -25.65 3.89
N ALA A 182 -1.73 -25.83 3.02
CA ALA A 182 -1.25 -24.79 2.12
C ALA A 182 -2.33 -24.31 1.14
N ASP A 183 -3.15 -25.23 0.62
CA ASP A 183 -4.30 -24.93 -0.26
C ASP A 183 -5.40 -24.09 0.41
N HIS A 184 -5.37 -24.00 1.74
CA HIS A 184 -6.27 -23.21 2.57
C HIS A 184 -5.62 -21.93 3.11
N ALA A 185 -4.31 -21.73 2.91
CA ALA A 185 -3.56 -20.62 3.46
C ALA A 185 -3.46 -19.42 2.49
N THR A 186 -3.50 -18.21 3.03
CA THR A 186 -3.16 -16.96 2.32
C THR A 186 -2.15 -16.17 3.15
N ILE A 187 -1.15 -15.58 2.50
CA ILE A 187 -0.25 -14.62 3.15
C ILE A 187 -0.78 -13.21 2.90
N LEU A 188 -1.00 -12.48 3.99
CA LEU A 188 -1.42 -11.08 3.96
C LEU A 188 -0.42 -10.20 4.72
N PRO A 189 0.00 -9.06 4.15
CA PRO A 189 0.86 -8.10 4.85
C PRO A 189 0.24 -7.59 6.15
N GLY A 190 1.05 -7.53 7.22
CA GLY A 190 0.64 -7.06 8.53
C GLY A 190 -0.17 -8.05 9.38
N THR A 191 -0.65 -9.16 8.80
CA THR A 191 -1.38 -10.23 9.52
C THR A 191 -0.73 -11.61 9.40
N GLY A 192 0.22 -11.80 8.49
CA GLY A 192 0.96 -13.05 8.33
C GLY A 192 0.18 -14.12 7.55
N ILE A 193 0.31 -15.39 7.96
CA ILE A 193 -0.38 -16.53 7.34
C ILE A 193 -1.78 -16.66 7.97
N ILE A 194 -2.81 -16.59 7.14
CA ILE A 194 -4.20 -16.86 7.52
C ILE A 194 -4.65 -18.14 6.85
N VAL A 195 -5.19 -19.07 7.62
CA VAL A 195 -5.75 -20.33 7.10
C VAL A 195 -7.27 -20.23 7.10
N HIS A 196 -7.89 -20.62 6.00
CA HIS A 196 -9.31 -20.48 5.74
C HIS A 196 -10.01 -21.84 5.75
N LYS A 197 -11.31 -21.85 6.08
CA LYS A 197 -12.11 -23.08 6.06
C LYS A 197 -12.29 -23.60 4.63
N GLN A 198 -12.51 -22.71 3.67
CA GLN A 198 -12.65 -23.07 2.26
C GLN A 198 -11.29 -23.19 1.59
N ARG A 199 -11.17 -24.18 0.72
CA ARG A 199 -10.01 -24.32 -0.17
C ARG A 199 -9.93 -23.10 -1.08
N ILE A 200 -8.78 -22.43 -1.07
CA ILE A 200 -8.49 -21.27 -1.93
C ILE A 200 -7.88 -21.74 -3.26
N GLY A 201 -7.32 -22.95 -3.28
CA GLY A 201 -6.91 -23.70 -4.46
C GLY A 201 -5.40 -23.64 -4.76
N LEU A 202 -4.90 -24.64 -5.49
CA LEU A 202 -3.52 -24.73 -5.99
C LEU A 202 -3.16 -23.48 -6.80
N ARG A 203 -2.44 -22.57 -6.15
CA ARG A 203 -1.71 -21.49 -6.83
C ARG A 203 -0.31 -22.01 -7.05
N GLY A 204 0.12 -22.13 -8.31
CA GLY A 204 1.54 -22.37 -8.59
C GLY A 204 2.40 -21.31 -7.89
N PRO A 205 3.69 -21.57 -7.61
CA PRO A 205 4.56 -20.63 -6.89
C PRO A 205 4.48 -19.18 -7.42
N GLU A 206 4.32 -19.02 -8.74
CA GLU A 206 4.15 -17.71 -9.38
C GLU A 206 2.82 -17.02 -9.02
N GLN A 207 1.71 -17.75 -8.98
CA GLN A 207 0.41 -17.18 -8.63
C GLN A 207 0.34 -16.81 -7.14
N PHE A 208 1.02 -17.59 -6.29
CA PHE A 208 1.15 -17.27 -4.87
C PHE A 208 1.99 -16.00 -4.66
N LYS A 209 3.14 -15.91 -5.34
CA LYS A 209 3.97 -14.71 -5.39
C LYS A 209 3.14 -13.51 -5.85
N ALA A 210 2.47 -13.60 -6.99
CA ALA A 210 1.65 -12.52 -7.54
C ALA A 210 0.54 -12.07 -6.58
N GLN A 211 -0.10 -12.98 -5.85
CA GLN A 211 -1.11 -12.62 -4.85
C GLN A 211 -0.49 -11.93 -3.63
N ALA A 212 0.64 -12.42 -3.12
CA ALA A 212 1.34 -11.79 -2.00
C ALA A 212 1.80 -10.38 -2.39
N GLU A 213 2.33 -10.22 -3.60
CA GLU A 213 2.69 -8.94 -4.19
C GLU A 213 1.49 -8.01 -4.34
N GLN A 214 0.35 -8.52 -4.85
CA GLN A 214 -0.89 -7.75 -4.96
C GLN A 214 -1.45 -7.37 -3.58
N GLY A 215 -1.38 -8.26 -2.60
CA GLY A 215 -1.80 -7.99 -1.23
C GLY A 215 -0.94 -6.91 -0.58
N LEU A 216 0.38 -6.98 -0.77
CA LEU A 216 1.35 -5.98 -0.34
C LEU A 216 1.07 -4.62 -0.97
N TYR A 217 0.82 -4.62 -2.27
CA TYR A 217 0.44 -3.43 -3.03
C TYR A 217 -0.83 -2.78 -2.47
N VAL A 218 -1.92 -3.55 -2.29
CA VAL A 218 -3.19 -3.04 -1.74
C VAL A 218 -3.00 -2.53 -0.31
N TRP A 219 -2.22 -3.22 0.51
CA TRP A 219 -1.94 -2.81 1.89
C TRP A 219 -1.18 -1.47 1.92
N TYR A 220 -0.14 -1.31 1.12
CA TYR A 220 0.60 -0.05 1.03
C TYR A 220 -0.30 1.10 0.57
N GLN A 221 -1.19 0.86 -0.41
CA GLN A 221 -2.17 1.87 -0.81
C GLN A 221 -3.05 2.32 0.36
N GLN A 222 -3.64 1.38 1.09
CA GLN A 222 -4.55 1.68 2.18
C GLN A 222 -3.86 2.40 3.34
N LYS A 223 -2.62 2.02 3.65
CA LYS A 223 -1.85 2.65 4.73
C LYS A 223 -1.27 4.01 4.34
N ALA A 224 -0.86 4.17 3.09
CA ALA A 224 -0.38 5.45 2.60
C ALA A 224 -1.51 6.45 2.41
N ALA A 225 -2.66 6.03 1.85
CA ALA A 225 -3.75 6.92 1.39
C ALA A 225 -4.13 8.07 2.35
N PRO A 226 -4.29 7.87 3.67
CA PRO A 226 -4.64 8.96 4.60
C PRO A 226 -3.54 10.01 4.81
N HIS A 227 -2.30 9.70 4.45
CA HIS A 227 -1.13 10.56 4.61
C HIS A 227 -0.71 11.25 3.31
N LEU A 228 -1.45 11.01 2.23
CA LEU A 228 -1.18 11.56 0.92
C LEU A 228 -2.02 12.84 0.73
N PRO A 229 -1.47 13.91 0.14
CA PRO A 229 -2.29 15.06 -0.20
C PRO A 229 -3.32 14.68 -1.27
N GLN A 230 -4.51 15.26 -1.16
CA GLN A 230 -5.64 15.02 -2.05
C GLN A 230 -5.47 15.86 -3.33
N ASP A 231 -6.17 15.48 -4.41
CA ASP A 231 -6.10 16.19 -5.70
C ASP A 231 -6.49 17.68 -5.63
N THR A 232 -7.20 18.06 -4.58
CA THR A 232 -7.62 19.45 -4.32
C THR A 232 -6.75 20.21 -3.33
N ASP A 233 -5.77 19.55 -2.69
CA ASP A 233 -4.90 20.18 -1.70
C ASP A 233 -3.85 21.06 -2.40
N ASP A 234 -3.67 22.30 -1.93
CA ASP A 234 -2.60 23.16 -2.42
C ASP A 234 -1.25 22.53 -2.09
N MET A 235 -0.54 22.10 -3.13
CA MET A 235 0.79 21.51 -3.01
C MET A 235 1.87 22.52 -2.60
N ARG A 236 1.50 23.80 -2.44
CA ARG A 236 2.37 24.91 -2.01
C ARG A 236 3.61 25.02 -2.89
N GLN A 237 3.48 24.73 -4.19
CA GLN A 237 4.57 24.69 -5.17
C GLN A 237 5.34 26.01 -5.21
N ALA A 238 4.62 27.13 -5.12
CA ALA A 238 5.17 28.47 -5.01
C ALA A 238 6.07 28.63 -3.77
N ASN A 239 5.67 28.06 -2.62
CA ASN A 239 6.46 28.13 -1.41
C ASN A 239 7.77 27.34 -1.54
N TYR A 240 7.73 26.17 -2.19
CA TYR A 240 8.94 25.40 -2.50
C TYR A 240 9.86 26.16 -3.45
N MET A 241 9.32 26.75 -4.51
CA MET A 241 10.08 27.60 -5.45
C MET A 241 10.72 28.82 -4.75
N VAL A 242 10.01 29.47 -3.83
CA VAL A 242 10.54 30.58 -3.04
C VAL A 242 11.65 30.11 -2.10
N ALA A 243 11.50 28.95 -1.46
CA ALA A 243 12.54 28.37 -0.61
C ALA A 243 13.80 28.03 -1.43
N CYS A 244 13.66 27.39 -2.61
CA CYS A 244 14.78 27.19 -3.53
C CYS A 244 15.45 28.51 -3.94
N TRP A 245 14.67 29.58 -4.14
CA TRP A 245 15.20 30.88 -4.53
C TRP A 245 16.03 31.49 -3.38
N ARG A 246 15.55 31.38 -2.13
CA ARG A 246 16.30 31.79 -0.94
C ARG A 246 17.58 30.98 -0.77
N HIS A 247 17.52 29.68 -0.99
CA HIS A 247 18.71 28.82 -0.98
C HIS A 247 19.75 29.30 -2.00
N LYS A 248 19.33 29.58 -3.24
CA LYS A 248 20.22 30.08 -4.31
C LYS A 248 20.87 31.43 -4.01
N HIS A 249 20.11 32.39 -3.45
CA HIS A 249 20.56 33.78 -3.33
C HIS A 249 21.16 34.13 -1.96
N PHE A 250 20.74 33.43 -0.90
CA PHE A 250 21.20 33.68 0.47
C PHE A 250 22.02 32.52 1.06
N ASN A 251 22.20 31.42 0.30
CA ASN A 251 22.94 30.23 0.74
C ASN A 251 22.38 29.63 2.06
N GLU A 252 21.07 29.79 2.28
CA GLU A 252 20.37 29.27 3.46
C GLU A 252 20.15 27.75 3.31
N PRO A 253 20.49 26.89 4.29
CA PRO A 253 20.29 25.44 4.19
C PRO A 253 18.83 25.04 3.93
N LEU A 254 18.60 24.03 3.08
CA LEU A 254 17.26 23.58 2.70
C LEU A 254 16.47 23.07 3.92
N GLU A 255 17.13 22.42 4.87
CA GLU A 255 16.52 21.90 6.10
C GLU A 255 15.95 23.03 6.97
N LYS A 256 16.71 24.13 7.07
CA LYS A 256 16.29 25.33 7.80
C LYS A 256 15.08 25.97 7.11
N LEU A 257 15.18 26.20 5.80
CA LEU A 257 14.09 26.78 5.00
C LEU A 257 12.81 25.96 5.06
N ALA A 258 12.95 24.63 5.02
CA ALA A 258 11.83 23.73 5.14
C ALA A 258 11.16 23.84 6.51
N LYS A 259 11.94 23.87 7.59
CA LYS A 259 11.41 24.04 8.95
C LYS A 259 10.71 25.39 9.11
N ASP A 260 11.34 26.48 8.70
CA ASP A 260 10.83 27.85 8.88
C ASP A 260 9.54 28.10 8.09
N SER A 261 9.41 27.46 6.92
CA SER A 261 8.25 27.61 6.04
C SER A 261 7.21 26.49 6.19
N GLY A 262 7.42 25.54 7.09
CA GLY A 262 6.56 24.36 7.27
C GLY A 262 6.46 23.49 6.01
N LEU A 263 7.57 23.34 5.29
CA LEU A 263 7.71 22.51 4.08
C LEU A 263 8.40 21.17 4.41
N LYS A 264 8.36 20.22 3.48
CA LYS A 264 8.99 18.91 3.63
C LYS A 264 10.38 18.90 2.96
N VAL A 265 11.42 18.52 3.71
CA VAL A 265 12.82 18.54 3.24
C VAL A 265 13.03 17.73 1.96
N PRO A 266 12.61 16.45 1.85
CA PRO A 266 12.87 15.66 0.64
C PRO A 266 12.18 16.25 -0.61
N PHE A 267 11.00 16.85 -0.42
CA PHE A 267 10.30 17.50 -1.53
C PHE A 267 11.01 18.79 -1.95
N LEU A 268 11.55 19.55 -1.00
CA LEU A 268 12.34 20.75 -1.29
C LEU A 268 13.65 20.41 -2.01
N GLU A 269 14.32 19.31 -1.67
CA GLU A 269 15.51 18.80 -2.38
C GLU A 269 15.19 18.39 -3.82
N ASN A 270 14.05 17.76 -4.04
CA ASN A 270 13.56 17.43 -5.38
C ASN A 270 13.28 18.70 -6.19
N TRP A 271 12.60 19.69 -5.60
CA TRP A 271 12.38 20.99 -6.23
C TRP A 271 13.69 21.68 -6.58
N TRP A 272 14.67 21.67 -5.67
CA TRP A 272 15.99 22.25 -5.90
C TRP A 272 16.71 21.60 -7.08
N THR A 273 16.75 20.26 -7.10
CA THR A 273 17.34 19.48 -8.19
C THR A 273 16.66 19.81 -9.52
N LEU A 274 15.33 19.90 -9.52
CA LEU A 274 14.52 20.19 -10.70
C LEU A 274 14.81 21.58 -11.26
N VAL A 275 14.70 22.64 -10.46
CA VAL A 275 14.84 24.02 -10.94
C VAL A 275 16.28 24.38 -11.27
N ASN A 276 17.25 23.69 -10.66
CA ASN A 276 18.68 23.93 -10.85
C ASN A 276 19.34 22.99 -11.90
N ALA A 277 18.62 22.00 -12.43
CA ALA A 277 19.15 21.08 -13.44
C ALA A 277 19.65 21.81 -14.70
N THR A 278 20.92 21.67 -15.05
CA THR A 278 21.56 22.37 -16.18
C THR A 278 21.26 21.77 -17.55
N GLU A 279 20.77 20.52 -17.60
CA GLU A 279 20.44 19.82 -18.84
C GLU A 279 18.93 19.91 -19.15
N PRO A 280 18.51 20.36 -20.35
CA PRO A 280 17.12 20.45 -20.73
C PRO A 280 16.60 19.05 -21.12
N LYS A 281 16.08 18.30 -20.15
CA LYS A 281 15.50 16.97 -20.42
C LYS A 281 14.00 16.99 -20.78
N SER A 282 13.37 18.17 -20.86
CA SER A 282 11.94 18.29 -21.26
C SER A 282 11.56 19.75 -21.53
N ARG A 283 11.00 20.02 -22.72
CA ARG A 283 10.47 21.34 -23.11
C ARG A 283 9.36 21.84 -22.17
N PHE A 284 8.57 20.91 -21.64
CA PHE A 284 7.48 21.20 -20.70
C PHE A 284 7.98 21.60 -19.31
N LEU A 285 9.07 20.99 -18.84
CA LEU A 285 9.71 21.39 -17.57
C LEU A 285 10.37 22.75 -17.66
N ASP A 286 10.91 23.09 -18.81
CA ASP A 286 11.61 24.34 -19.01
C ASP A 286 10.69 25.56 -18.89
N LEU A 287 9.38 25.41 -19.12
CA LEU A 287 8.39 26.44 -18.81
C LEU A 287 8.38 26.84 -17.33
N THR A 288 8.69 25.90 -16.44
CA THR A 288 8.83 26.20 -15.01
C THR A 288 10.25 26.63 -14.67
N ARG A 289 11.26 25.89 -15.14
CA ARG A 289 12.66 26.15 -14.77
C ARG A 289 13.14 27.51 -15.26
N VAL A 290 12.89 27.83 -16.52
CA VAL A 290 13.34 29.08 -17.14
C VAL A 290 12.65 30.26 -16.47
N ALA A 291 11.32 30.20 -16.33
CA ALA A 291 10.55 31.24 -15.65
C ALA A 291 11.02 31.43 -14.20
N TRP A 292 11.34 30.35 -13.48
CA TRP A 292 11.88 30.43 -12.12
C TRP A 292 13.28 31.06 -12.08
N ARG A 293 14.15 30.76 -13.06
CA ARG A 293 15.51 31.35 -13.14
C ARG A 293 15.49 32.83 -13.51
N GLU A 294 14.50 33.25 -14.27
CA GLU A 294 14.26 34.64 -14.66
C GLU A 294 13.61 35.47 -13.54
N LEU A 295 13.23 34.85 -12.41
CA LEU A 295 12.74 35.59 -11.25
C LEU A 295 13.78 36.63 -10.80
N PRO A 296 13.33 37.81 -10.36
CA PRO A 296 14.22 38.90 -10.00
C PRO A 296 15.16 38.50 -8.85
N GLY A 297 16.37 39.07 -8.88
CA GLY A 297 17.36 38.90 -7.82
C GLY A 297 16.95 39.60 -6.50
N PRO A 298 17.72 39.39 -5.42
CA PRO A 298 17.44 40.00 -4.13
C PRO A 298 17.51 41.52 -4.18
N ASP A 299 16.62 42.17 -3.42
CA ASP A 299 16.62 43.63 -3.27
C ASP A 299 17.81 44.06 -2.39
N ALA A 300 18.74 44.82 -2.97
CA ALA A 300 19.91 45.33 -2.26
C ALA A 300 19.55 46.24 -1.07
N ALA A 301 18.36 46.86 -1.07
CA ALA A 301 17.88 47.70 0.03
C ALA A 301 17.29 46.90 1.20
N LYS A 302 16.98 45.60 1.03
CA LYS A 302 16.35 44.74 2.05
C LYS A 302 17.03 43.37 2.13
N PRO A 303 18.27 43.29 2.66
CA PRO A 303 19.03 42.04 2.72
C PRO A 303 18.30 40.96 3.53
N GLY A 304 18.27 39.73 3.00
CA GLY A 304 17.66 38.55 3.64
C GLY A 304 16.13 38.44 3.51
N GLN A 305 15.46 39.45 2.98
CA GLN A 305 14.02 39.39 2.69
C GLN A 305 13.78 38.90 1.26
N THR A 306 12.75 38.09 1.08
CA THR A 306 12.29 37.68 -0.24
C THR A 306 11.45 38.82 -0.83
N PRO A 307 11.81 39.36 -2.00
CA PRO A 307 11.02 40.40 -2.66
C PRO A 307 9.60 39.91 -3.04
N GLN A 308 8.61 40.79 -2.95
CA GLN A 308 7.21 40.44 -3.20
C GLN A 308 6.97 39.96 -4.64
N ASN A 309 7.66 40.54 -5.62
CA ASN A 309 7.60 40.14 -7.03
C ASN A 309 8.16 38.72 -7.27
N VAL A 310 9.07 38.21 -6.43
CA VAL A 310 9.52 36.80 -6.48
C VAL A 310 8.40 35.88 -6.02
N ILE A 311 7.67 36.26 -4.96
CA ILE A 311 6.54 35.49 -4.45
C ILE A 311 5.41 35.44 -5.49
N GLU A 312 5.04 36.60 -6.05
CA GLU A 312 4.03 36.71 -7.10
C GLU A 312 4.45 35.97 -8.38
N GLY A 313 5.72 36.05 -8.76
CA GLY A 313 6.28 35.29 -9.87
C GLY A 313 6.19 33.78 -9.66
N ALA A 314 6.57 33.28 -8.47
CA ALA A 314 6.43 31.87 -8.12
C ALA A 314 4.96 31.42 -8.11
N GLN A 315 4.03 32.26 -7.63
CA GLN A 315 2.59 31.99 -7.70
C GLN A 315 2.08 31.95 -9.16
N ALA A 316 2.58 32.82 -10.04
CA ALA A 316 2.23 32.80 -11.45
C ALA A 316 2.72 31.52 -12.14
N ILE A 317 3.93 31.06 -11.80
CA ILE A 317 4.48 29.79 -12.28
C ILE A 317 3.64 28.61 -11.77
N GLN A 318 3.28 28.59 -10.48
CA GLN A 318 2.36 27.58 -9.92
C GLN A 318 1.01 27.59 -10.65
N ALA A 319 0.44 28.77 -10.91
CA ALA A 319 -0.81 28.88 -11.64
C ALA A 319 -0.69 28.32 -13.07
N GLN A 320 0.45 28.54 -13.73
CA GLN A 320 0.73 27.94 -15.05
C GLN A 320 0.87 26.42 -14.96
N LEU A 321 1.62 25.88 -13.99
CA LEU A 321 1.73 24.43 -13.75
C LEU A 321 0.37 23.79 -13.49
N LEU A 322 -0.46 24.42 -12.65
CA LEU A 322 -1.81 23.95 -12.32
C LEU A 322 -2.80 24.15 -13.47
N SER A 323 -2.52 25.03 -14.44
CA SER A 323 -3.41 25.28 -15.59
C SER A 323 -3.48 24.11 -16.57
N TRP A 324 -2.59 23.12 -16.44
CA TRP A 324 -2.46 22.00 -17.38
C TRP A 324 -3.57 20.94 -17.25
N ASN A 325 -4.63 21.29 -16.53
CA ASN A 325 -5.35 20.26 -15.83
C ASN A 325 -6.76 20.61 -15.32
N ASN A 326 -7.63 21.09 -16.22
CA ASN A 326 -9.09 20.97 -16.21
C ASN A 326 -9.72 22.21 -16.91
N PRO A 327 -10.43 22.05 -18.04
CA PRO A 327 -11.02 23.15 -18.79
C PRO A 327 -12.19 23.87 -18.07
N LYS A 328 -12.70 23.34 -16.95
CA LYS A 328 -13.81 23.93 -16.17
C LYS A 328 -13.36 24.62 -14.87
N LYS A 329 -12.19 24.26 -14.34
CA LYS A 329 -11.57 24.82 -13.12
C LYS A 329 -10.07 24.61 -13.21
N ALA A 330 -9.31 25.64 -13.60
CA ALA A 330 -7.85 25.59 -13.59
C ALA A 330 -7.35 25.13 -12.19
N GLY A 331 -6.48 24.12 -12.14
CA GLY A 331 -5.91 23.58 -10.90
C GLY A 331 -6.78 22.60 -10.09
N SER A 332 -7.57 21.71 -10.73
CA SER A 332 -8.43 20.76 -9.98
C SER A 332 -8.62 19.35 -10.56
N GLY A 333 -7.93 18.97 -11.65
CA GLY A 333 -8.01 17.63 -12.25
C GLY A 333 -6.64 16.95 -12.40
N VAL A 334 -6.55 15.80 -13.10
CA VAL A 334 -5.30 15.07 -13.48
C VAL A 334 -4.90 15.18 -14.97
N GLN A 335 -3.58 15.21 -15.22
CA GLN A 335 -2.84 15.61 -16.44
C GLN A 335 -3.20 14.81 -17.73
N ARG A 336 -4.10 13.83 -17.63
CA ARG A 336 -4.47 12.88 -18.68
C ARG A 336 -5.04 13.52 -19.94
N GLN A 337 -5.82 14.60 -19.84
CA GLN A 337 -6.46 15.18 -21.04
C GLN A 337 -5.47 15.75 -22.06
N GLN A 338 -4.28 16.18 -21.64
CA GLN A 338 -3.23 16.64 -22.56
C GLN A 338 -2.48 15.48 -23.27
N GLN A 339 -2.59 14.24 -22.77
CA GLN A 339 -1.78 13.10 -23.25
C GLN A 339 -2.45 12.27 -24.35
N ASP A 340 -3.77 12.38 -24.52
CA ASP A 340 -4.55 11.50 -25.40
C ASP A 340 -5.23 12.25 -26.56
N ALA A 341 -4.67 13.38 -26.99
CA ALA A 341 -5.26 14.15 -28.07
C ALA A 341 -4.76 13.65 -29.43
N ASP A 342 -5.41 12.61 -29.96
CA ASP A 342 -5.13 12.13 -31.32
C ASP A 342 -5.51 13.20 -32.35
N GLY A 343 -4.67 13.38 -33.37
CA GLY A 343 -4.93 14.32 -34.47
C GLY A 343 -6.05 13.90 -35.43
N ILE A 344 -6.71 12.76 -35.23
CA ILE A 344 -7.80 12.27 -36.09
C ILE A 344 -9.08 13.02 -35.76
N ARG A 345 -9.33 13.26 -34.47
CA ARG A 345 -10.53 13.95 -33.98
C ARG A 345 -10.41 15.46 -34.13
N SER A 346 -11.57 16.10 -34.28
CA SER A 346 -11.67 17.55 -34.17
C SER A 346 -11.85 17.95 -32.71
N TYR A 347 -11.07 18.94 -32.26
CA TYR A 347 -11.19 19.55 -30.95
C TYR A 347 -11.83 20.91 -31.09
N THR A 348 -12.88 21.12 -30.30
CA THR A 348 -13.54 22.42 -30.22
C THR A 348 -12.69 23.38 -29.38
N VAL A 349 -12.43 24.56 -29.94
CA VAL A 349 -11.95 25.73 -29.20
C VAL A 349 -13.05 26.79 -29.16
N GLN A 350 -13.16 27.52 -28.04
CA GLN A 350 -14.11 28.61 -27.89
C GLN A 350 -13.52 29.75 -27.07
N SER A 351 -13.95 30.96 -27.36
CA SER A 351 -13.62 32.16 -26.58
C SER A 351 -14.84 33.04 -26.43
N GLU A 352 -15.06 33.56 -25.23
CA GLU A 352 -15.94 34.70 -25.03
C GLU A 352 -15.30 35.94 -25.67
N VAL A 353 -16.13 36.77 -26.29
CA VAL A 353 -15.68 37.95 -27.03
C VAL A 353 -15.69 39.20 -26.15
N LYS A 354 -16.59 39.28 -25.16
CA LYS A 354 -16.71 40.41 -24.21
C LYS A 354 -16.68 41.79 -24.88
N GLY A 355 -17.32 41.92 -26.05
CA GLY A 355 -17.37 43.17 -26.83
C GLY A 355 -16.08 43.57 -27.55
N LYS A 356 -15.09 42.67 -27.64
CA LYS A 356 -13.85 42.90 -28.41
C LYS A 356 -14.13 42.79 -29.92
N PRO A 357 -13.50 43.62 -30.76
CA PRO A 357 -13.73 43.63 -32.21
C PRO A 357 -13.02 42.48 -32.95
N THR A 358 -12.12 41.76 -32.27
CA THR A 358 -11.30 40.71 -32.87
C THR A 358 -11.10 39.55 -31.91
N ALA A 359 -11.05 38.33 -32.44
CA ALA A 359 -10.49 37.16 -31.77
C ALA A 359 -9.19 36.73 -32.43
N PHE A 360 -8.33 36.08 -31.66
CA PHE A 360 -7.06 35.53 -32.10
C PHE A 360 -7.13 34.01 -32.00
N LEU A 361 -6.98 33.35 -33.14
CA LEU A 361 -6.73 31.91 -33.21
C LEU A 361 -5.22 31.69 -33.21
N CYS A 362 -4.70 31.20 -32.10
CA CYS A 362 -3.28 30.99 -31.88
C CYS A 362 -2.97 29.52 -32.20
N ILE A 363 -2.14 29.31 -33.23
CA ILE A 363 -1.64 27.99 -33.66
C ILE A 363 -0.14 27.98 -33.39
N GLY A 364 0.32 27.20 -32.41
CA GLY A 364 1.71 27.11 -32.00
C GLY A 364 2.34 25.78 -32.37
N ASP A 365 3.65 25.82 -32.60
CA ASP A 365 4.52 24.65 -32.69
C ASP A 365 4.91 24.25 -31.26
N ASP A 366 4.80 22.97 -30.91
CA ASP A 366 5.21 22.48 -29.60
C ASP A 366 6.75 22.42 -29.45
N GLY A 367 7.50 22.84 -30.48
CA GLY A 367 8.93 23.06 -30.47
C GLY A 367 9.74 21.93 -31.10
N ASP A 368 9.14 21.13 -31.99
CA ASP A 368 9.87 20.12 -32.79
C ASP A 368 10.30 20.66 -34.17
N GLY A 369 9.90 21.89 -34.49
CA GLY A 369 10.35 22.64 -35.65
C GLY A 369 9.41 22.50 -36.83
N ASN A 370 8.21 23.08 -36.73
CA ASN A 370 7.22 23.38 -37.78
C ASN A 370 6.90 22.29 -38.83
N LYS A 371 7.40 21.06 -38.68
CA LYS A 371 7.34 20.02 -39.71
C LYS A 371 6.01 19.29 -39.56
N GLY A 372 5.12 19.54 -40.52
CA GLY A 372 3.82 18.86 -40.53
C GLY A 372 2.71 19.57 -39.75
N ASP A 373 3.02 20.64 -39.03
CA ASP A 373 2.11 21.33 -38.11
C ASP A 373 1.11 22.22 -38.85
N ILE A 374 0.07 21.59 -39.39
CA ILE A 374 -1.01 22.29 -40.08
C ILE A 374 -2.34 21.99 -39.39
N ALA A 375 -2.95 23.03 -38.84
CA ALA A 375 -4.27 23.00 -38.27
C ALA A 375 -5.33 23.23 -39.36
N LEU A 376 -6.29 22.32 -39.45
CA LEU A 376 -7.47 22.42 -40.30
C LEU A 376 -8.67 22.85 -39.47
N VAL A 377 -9.10 24.09 -39.66
CA VAL A 377 -10.33 24.61 -39.05
C VAL A 377 -11.51 24.23 -39.94
N THR A 378 -12.23 23.19 -39.53
CA THR A 378 -13.33 22.60 -40.32
C THR A 378 -14.65 23.35 -40.15
N LYS A 379 -14.84 24.00 -39.00
CA LYS A 379 -16.04 24.77 -38.67
C LYS A 379 -15.66 26.01 -37.88
N LEU A 380 -16.27 27.14 -38.20
CA LEU A 380 -16.23 28.36 -37.38
C LEU A 380 -17.65 28.92 -37.23
N GLU A 381 -18.06 29.11 -35.98
CA GLU A 381 -19.38 29.63 -35.62
C GLU A 381 -19.24 30.85 -34.70
N LEU A 382 -20.11 31.83 -34.92
CA LEU A 382 -20.31 32.96 -34.01
C LEU A 382 -21.65 32.82 -33.33
N ARG A 383 -21.73 33.18 -32.06
CA ARG A 383 -23.03 33.44 -31.42
C ARG A 383 -23.20 34.92 -31.19
N THR A 384 -24.24 35.48 -31.76
CA THR A 384 -24.69 36.84 -31.47
C THR A 384 -25.81 36.84 -30.45
N THR A 385 -26.20 38.02 -29.97
CA THR A 385 -27.41 38.19 -29.15
C THR A 385 -28.69 37.66 -29.80
N LYS A 386 -28.72 37.51 -31.14
CA LYS A 386 -29.88 37.01 -31.90
C LYS A 386 -29.83 35.51 -32.20
N GLY A 387 -28.71 34.84 -31.91
CA GLY A 387 -28.52 33.42 -32.20
C GLY A 387 -27.17 33.09 -32.86
N PRO A 388 -26.92 31.80 -33.11
CA PRO A 388 -25.71 31.32 -33.80
C PRO A 388 -25.76 31.65 -35.31
N ILE A 389 -24.60 31.99 -35.87
CA ILE A 389 -24.39 32.34 -37.28
C ILE A 389 -23.11 31.63 -37.74
N ASP A 390 -23.14 31.04 -38.94
CA ASP A 390 -21.94 30.52 -39.60
C ASP A 390 -20.97 31.67 -39.91
N TYR A 391 -19.72 31.55 -39.48
CA TYR A 391 -18.74 32.63 -39.59
C TYR A 391 -18.51 33.05 -41.05
N ARG A 392 -18.50 32.09 -41.99
CA ARG A 392 -18.25 32.35 -43.41
C ARG A 392 -19.41 33.10 -44.05
N GLN A 393 -20.65 32.73 -43.71
CA GLN A 393 -21.83 33.46 -44.14
C GLN A 393 -21.83 34.90 -43.62
N TRP A 394 -21.39 35.10 -42.37
CA TRP A 394 -21.23 36.43 -41.81
C TRP A 394 -20.16 37.24 -42.53
N LEU A 395 -18.97 36.69 -42.82
CA LEU A 395 -17.91 37.40 -43.56
C LEU A 395 -18.41 37.94 -44.91
N GLN A 396 -19.15 37.11 -45.66
CA GLN A 396 -19.71 37.50 -46.96
C GLN A 396 -20.70 38.65 -46.80
N LYS A 397 -21.66 38.52 -45.88
CA LYS A 397 -22.67 39.54 -45.62
C LYS A 397 -22.03 40.86 -45.15
N GLN A 398 -21.05 40.79 -44.26
CA GLN A 398 -20.35 41.96 -43.74
C GLN A 398 -19.58 42.71 -44.84
N LEU A 399 -18.94 41.99 -45.77
CA LEU A 399 -18.26 42.63 -46.90
C LEU A 399 -19.21 43.38 -47.82
N ASP A 400 -20.37 42.80 -48.11
CA ASP A 400 -21.35 43.42 -48.99
C ASP A 400 -21.97 44.67 -48.32
N GLU A 401 -22.26 44.61 -47.02
CA GLU A 401 -22.74 45.74 -46.22
C GLU A 401 -21.70 46.85 -46.09
N ASP A 402 -20.44 46.50 -45.83
CA ASP A 402 -19.35 47.47 -45.67
C ASP A 402 -19.00 48.15 -47.00
N ARG A 403 -19.00 47.42 -48.12
CA ARG A 403 -18.80 47.98 -49.47
C ARG A 403 -19.92 48.94 -49.84
N LYS A 404 -21.17 48.56 -49.55
CA LYS A 404 -22.34 49.43 -49.78
C LYS A 404 -22.26 50.70 -48.94
N SER A 405 -21.83 50.58 -47.68
CA SER A 405 -21.64 51.72 -46.78
C SER A 405 -20.46 52.60 -47.18
N LEU A 406 -19.37 52.02 -47.70
CA LEU A 406 -18.23 52.79 -48.20
C LEU A 406 -18.60 53.62 -49.43
N ALA A 407 -19.49 53.11 -50.28
CA ALA A 407 -19.99 53.82 -51.46
C ALA A 407 -20.76 55.12 -51.14
N THR A 408 -21.25 55.28 -49.90
CA THR A 408 -21.94 56.50 -49.46
C THR A 408 -21.01 57.55 -48.82
N ASN A 409 -19.68 57.36 -48.89
CA ASN A 409 -18.65 58.25 -48.29
C ASN A 409 -18.95 58.70 -46.84
N PRO A 410 -19.11 57.76 -45.88
CA PRO A 410 -19.37 58.09 -44.49
C PRO A 410 -18.12 58.67 -43.80
N PRO A 411 -18.28 59.43 -42.70
CA PRO A 411 -17.15 59.94 -41.91
C PRO A 411 -16.25 58.84 -41.31
N THR A 412 -16.71 57.59 -41.32
CA THR A 412 -15.97 56.39 -40.88
C THR A 412 -15.27 55.63 -42.01
N ALA A 413 -15.09 56.25 -43.18
CA ALA A 413 -14.56 55.59 -44.39
C ALA A 413 -13.24 54.84 -44.17
N GLU A 414 -12.29 55.41 -43.41
CA GLU A 414 -10.99 54.74 -43.13
C GLU A 414 -11.15 53.50 -42.24
N ALA A 415 -12.02 53.55 -41.23
CA ALA A 415 -12.32 52.39 -40.38
C ALA A 415 -13.01 51.27 -41.19
N LEU A 416 -13.91 51.63 -42.11
CA LEU A 416 -14.56 50.69 -43.02
C LEU A 416 -13.58 50.05 -43.99
N LYS A 417 -12.66 50.81 -44.60
CA LYS A 417 -11.61 50.25 -45.46
C LYS A 417 -10.76 49.22 -44.73
N LYS A 418 -10.36 49.52 -43.48
CA LYS A 418 -9.61 48.58 -42.64
C LYS A 418 -10.40 47.30 -42.37
N ARG A 419 -11.67 47.41 -41.96
CA ARG A 419 -12.53 46.24 -41.71
C ARG A 419 -12.75 45.40 -42.97
N ILE A 420 -12.97 46.03 -44.12
CA ILE A 420 -13.08 45.36 -45.42
C ILE A 420 -11.81 44.57 -45.73
N ALA A 421 -10.63 45.16 -45.53
CA ALA A 421 -9.35 44.49 -45.74
C ALA A 421 -9.18 43.28 -44.81
N ASP A 422 -9.52 43.43 -43.52
CA ASP A 422 -9.45 42.36 -42.53
C ASP A 422 -10.39 41.19 -42.85
N VAL A 423 -11.63 41.48 -43.25
CA VAL A 423 -12.63 40.47 -43.62
C VAL A 423 -12.27 39.79 -44.94
N GLN A 424 -11.78 40.55 -45.95
CA GLN A 424 -11.30 39.98 -47.22
C GLN A 424 -10.10 39.05 -47.00
N ARG A 425 -9.15 39.42 -46.14
CA ARG A 425 -8.00 38.57 -45.81
C ARG A 425 -8.44 37.21 -45.30
N VAL A 426 -9.42 37.18 -44.39
CA VAL A 426 -9.93 35.91 -43.85
C VAL A 426 -10.70 35.11 -44.90
N GLN A 427 -11.53 35.77 -45.71
CA GLN A 427 -12.27 35.12 -46.79
C GLN A 427 -11.32 34.47 -47.82
N GLN A 428 -10.24 35.15 -48.20
CA GLN A 428 -9.27 34.67 -49.17
C GLN A 428 -8.35 33.55 -48.65
N ALA A 429 -8.34 33.29 -47.34
CA ALA A 429 -7.56 32.23 -46.73
C ALA A 429 -8.28 30.87 -46.76
N TYR A 430 -9.61 30.85 -46.88
CA TYR A 430 -10.38 29.62 -47.05
C TYR A 430 -10.01 28.89 -48.34
N GLY A 431 -9.93 27.55 -48.28
CA GLY A 431 -9.62 26.72 -49.44
C GLY A 431 -8.17 26.81 -49.92
N LYS A 432 -7.27 27.48 -49.17
CA LYS A 432 -5.84 27.53 -49.48
C LYS A 432 -5.05 26.71 -48.47
N HIS A 433 -4.32 25.72 -48.97
CA HIS A 433 -3.39 24.95 -48.16
C HIS A 433 -2.00 25.61 -48.15
N PRO A 434 -1.33 25.78 -46.99
CA PRO A 434 0.01 26.39 -46.91
C PRO A 434 1.07 25.73 -47.80
N LYS A 435 0.93 24.42 -48.05
CA LYS A 435 1.80 23.63 -48.94
C LYS A 435 1.26 23.39 -50.36
N GLY A 436 0.17 24.05 -50.75
CA GLY A 436 -0.43 23.88 -52.09
C GLY A 436 -1.16 22.55 -52.34
N LEU A 437 -1.46 21.78 -51.29
CA LEU A 437 -2.24 20.54 -51.39
C LEU A 437 -3.74 20.83 -51.60
N PRO A 438 -4.50 19.91 -52.21
CA PRO A 438 -5.95 20.05 -52.36
C PRO A 438 -6.65 20.00 -50.99
N ILE A 439 -7.52 20.98 -50.73
CA ILE A 439 -8.28 21.13 -49.49
C ILE A 439 -9.72 21.55 -49.80
N GLU A 440 -10.68 21.21 -48.94
CA GLU A 440 -12.07 21.64 -49.13
C GLU A 440 -12.18 23.19 -49.09
N PRO A 441 -12.97 23.82 -49.99
CA PRO A 441 -13.11 25.28 -50.04
C PRO A 441 -13.65 25.93 -48.76
N THR A 442 -14.26 25.12 -47.89
CA THR A 442 -14.90 25.55 -46.64
C THR A 442 -13.96 25.54 -45.44
N VAL A 443 -12.75 24.98 -45.59
CA VAL A 443 -11.78 24.76 -44.52
C VAL A 443 -10.68 25.81 -44.58
N LEU A 444 -10.23 26.25 -43.41
CA LEU A 444 -9.08 27.14 -43.25
C LEU A 444 -7.89 26.30 -42.76
N ALA A 445 -6.81 26.24 -43.54
CA ALA A 445 -5.57 25.58 -43.16
C ALA A 445 -4.53 26.61 -42.68
N ILE A 446 -4.01 26.41 -41.48
CA ILE A 446 -3.07 27.34 -40.83
C ILE A 446 -1.84 26.55 -40.41
N ALA A 447 -0.67 26.96 -40.89
CA ALA A 447 0.60 26.38 -40.46
C ALA A 447 1.08 27.01 -39.15
N ALA A 448 1.63 26.21 -38.24
CA ALA A 448 2.30 26.71 -37.05
C ALA A 448 3.70 27.30 -37.39
N PRO A 449 4.17 28.33 -36.65
CA PRO A 449 3.47 29.09 -35.64
C PRO A 449 2.77 30.31 -36.28
N THR A 450 1.46 30.47 -36.07
CA THR A 450 0.68 31.59 -36.62
C THR A 450 -0.37 32.08 -35.63
N VAL A 451 -0.46 33.41 -35.46
CA VAL A 451 -1.61 34.07 -34.84
C VAL A 451 -2.55 34.55 -35.94
N PHE A 452 -3.66 33.84 -36.13
CA PHE A 452 -4.66 34.20 -37.13
C PHE A 452 -5.74 35.09 -36.52
N THR A 453 -5.80 36.34 -36.97
CA THR A 453 -6.78 37.32 -36.46
C THR A 453 -8.13 37.14 -37.15
N LEU A 454 -9.21 37.11 -36.37
CA LEU A 454 -10.58 36.93 -36.81
C LEU A 454 -11.39 38.19 -36.44
N PRO A 455 -11.84 39.01 -37.42
CA PRO A 455 -12.74 40.12 -37.12
C PRO A 455 -14.08 39.61 -36.59
N LEU A 456 -14.71 40.36 -35.70
CA LEU A 456 -15.96 40.00 -35.05
C LEU A 456 -16.99 41.12 -35.20
N PRO A 457 -18.30 40.79 -35.23
CA PRO A 457 -19.34 41.80 -35.16
C PRO A 457 -19.50 42.33 -33.72
N ASP A 458 -19.94 43.57 -33.58
CA ASP A 458 -20.08 44.26 -32.27
C ASP A 458 -21.02 43.53 -31.30
N ASN A 459 -21.96 42.74 -31.81
CA ASN A 459 -22.93 41.97 -31.01
C ASN A 459 -22.52 40.50 -30.78
N ALA A 460 -21.27 40.12 -31.05
CA ALA A 460 -20.76 38.79 -30.79
C ALA A 460 -20.60 38.53 -29.28
N THR A 461 -21.05 37.36 -28.84
CA THR A 461 -20.95 36.90 -27.45
C THR A 461 -19.82 35.88 -27.28
N TRP A 462 -19.76 34.89 -28.17
CA TRP A 462 -18.64 33.94 -28.27
C TRP A 462 -18.35 33.58 -29.72
N ILE A 463 -17.13 33.13 -29.94
CA ILE A 463 -16.67 32.47 -31.17
C ILE A 463 -16.24 31.03 -30.83
N ARG A 464 -16.54 30.09 -31.72
CA ARG A 464 -16.19 28.66 -31.60
C ARG A 464 -15.63 28.16 -32.91
N GLY A 465 -14.58 27.34 -32.83
CA GLY A 465 -14.02 26.63 -33.97
C GLY A 465 -13.82 25.16 -33.67
N ASP A 466 -14.03 24.30 -34.66
CA ASP A 466 -13.64 22.90 -34.62
C ASP A 466 -12.37 22.72 -35.46
N ILE A 467 -11.31 22.21 -34.84
CA ILE A 467 -9.97 22.16 -35.41
C ILE A 467 -9.41 20.75 -35.32
N ARG A 468 -8.76 20.26 -36.39
CA ARG A 468 -8.06 18.98 -36.42
C ARG A 468 -6.70 19.10 -37.10
N LEU A 469 -5.83 18.12 -36.91
CA LEU A 469 -4.53 18.07 -37.57
C LEU A 469 -4.68 17.64 -39.03
N ASP A 470 -3.88 18.22 -39.95
CA ASP A 470 -3.82 17.72 -41.33
C ASP A 470 -2.99 16.43 -41.44
N LEU A 471 -3.68 15.30 -41.34
CA LEU A 471 -3.07 13.98 -41.48
C LEU A 471 -2.72 13.60 -42.93
N LYS A 472 -3.17 14.36 -43.94
CA LYS A 472 -2.88 14.09 -45.36
C LYS A 472 -1.55 14.69 -45.81
N ASN A 473 -0.99 15.63 -45.05
CA ASN A 473 0.32 16.21 -45.31
C ASN A 473 1.43 15.13 -45.20
N PRO A 474 2.35 15.02 -46.17
CA PRO A 474 3.46 14.07 -46.10
C PRO A 474 4.33 14.19 -44.85
N GLU A 475 4.41 15.39 -44.25
CA GLU A 475 5.17 15.63 -43.02
C GLU A 475 4.33 15.46 -41.75
N ALA A 476 3.08 15.02 -41.83
CA ALA A 476 2.22 14.85 -40.65
C ALA A 476 2.76 13.83 -39.61
N GLU A 477 3.77 13.05 -39.97
CA GLU A 477 4.43 12.13 -39.03
C GLU A 477 5.30 12.85 -38.00
N GLU A 478 5.80 14.03 -38.37
CA GLU A 478 6.61 14.89 -37.52
C GLU A 478 5.77 15.92 -36.75
N ALA A 479 4.44 15.95 -36.93
CA ALA A 479 3.63 17.05 -36.42
C ALA A 479 3.35 16.98 -34.90
N THR A 480 3.67 18.06 -34.18
CA THR A 480 3.22 18.35 -32.81
C THR A 480 2.75 19.81 -32.69
N ILE A 481 1.45 19.98 -32.49
CA ILE A 481 0.82 21.31 -32.63
C ILE A 481 -0.09 21.62 -31.44
N GLN A 482 -0.16 22.89 -31.07
CA GLN A 482 -1.08 23.40 -30.06
C GLN A 482 -1.98 24.48 -30.65
N TRP A 483 -3.26 24.51 -30.24
CA TRP A 483 -4.16 25.56 -30.68
C TRP A 483 -5.12 26.04 -29.60
N THR A 484 -5.34 27.36 -29.57
CA THR A 484 -6.28 27.99 -28.65
C THR A 484 -6.88 29.25 -29.27
N MET A 485 -7.99 29.72 -28.70
CA MET A 485 -8.67 30.92 -29.15
C MET A 485 -8.90 31.88 -27.99
N THR A 486 -8.64 33.16 -28.22
CA THR A 486 -8.78 34.22 -27.21
C THR A 486 -9.20 35.55 -27.84
N ALA A 487 -10.08 36.30 -27.20
CA ALA A 487 -10.43 37.66 -27.60
C ALA A 487 -9.63 38.75 -26.87
N ASP A 488 -8.84 38.37 -25.86
CA ASP A 488 -8.00 39.29 -25.08
C ASP A 488 -6.63 39.47 -25.74
N LYS A 489 -5.55 39.04 -25.09
CA LYS A 489 -4.19 39.10 -25.66
C LYS A 489 -3.88 37.79 -26.39
N PRO A 490 -3.31 37.84 -27.62
CA PRO A 490 -2.86 36.64 -28.31
C PRO A 490 -1.78 35.92 -27.48
N ARG A 491 -1.82 34.59 -27.49
CA ARG A 491 -0.76 33.75 -26.91
C ARG A 491 0.50 33.83 -27.78
N ASP A 492 1.64 33.66 -27.15
CA ASP A 492 2.92 33.53 -27.86
C ASP A 492 2.99 32.13 -28.47
N VAL A 493 2.77 32.05 -29.79
CA VAL A 493 2.74 30.81 -30.57
C VAL A 493 4.13 30.24 -30.87
N THR A 494 5.19 30.99 -30.55
CA THR A 494 6.58 30.53 -30.70
C THR A 494 7.06 29.72 -29.50
N LYS A 495 6.24 29.64 -28.46
CA LYS A 495 6.48 28.90 -27.23
C LYS A 495 5.33 27.94 -26.98
N ILE A 496 5.61 26.91 -26.19
CA ILE A 496 4.56 26.04 -25.66
C ILE A 496 3.55 26.88 -24.88
N MET A 497 2.27 26.69 -25.18
CA MET A 497 1.13 27.38 -24.58
C MET A 497 0.59 26.56 -23.39
N PRO A 498 0.82 26.98 -22.13
CA PRO A 498 0.33 26.29 -20.94
C PRO A 498 -1.19 26.11 -20.95
N GLY A 499 -1.67 24.92 -20.56
CA GLY A 499 -3.10 24.61 -20.48
C GLY A 499 -3.81 24.41 -21.83
N VAL A 500 -3.05 24.34 -22.93
CA VAL A 500 -3.56 24.00 -24.27
C VAL A 500 -3.28 22.51 -24.55
N LEU A 501 -4.15 21.87 -25.36
CA LEU A 501 -3.92 20.49 -25.81
C LEU A 501 -2.79 20.46 -26.82
N THR A 502 -1.80 19.59 -26.60
CA THR A 502 -0.82 19.23 -27.61
C THR A 502 -1.36 18.07 -28.42
N ILE A 503 -1.35 18.20 -29.75
CA ILE A 503 -2.00 17.29 -30.68
C ILE A 503 -0.96 16.77 -31.66
N TRP A 504 -0.99 15.46 -31.89
CA TRP A 504 -0.02 14.78 -32.76
C TRP A 504 -0.66 13.60 -33.50
N LYS A 505 0.03 13.10 -34.53
CA LYS A 505 -0.32 11.84 -35.18
C LYS A 505 0.17 10.67 -34.31
N ARG A 506 -0.72 9.75 -33.92
CA ARG A 506 -0.35 8.58 -33.10
C ARG A 506 0.59 7.64 -33.87
N GLN A 507 1.37 6.85 -33.13
CA GLN A 507 2.32 5.84 -33.66
C GLN A 507 3.48 6.43 -34.48
N THR A 508 3.82 7.71 -34.30
CA THR A 508 4.96 8.35 -34.97
C THR A 508 6.14 8.56 -34.01
N GLU A 509 7.28 9.01 -34.54
CA GLU A 509 8.43 9.37 -33.71
C GLU A 509 8.17 10.65 -32.90
N ALA A 510 7.52 11.64 -33.50
CA ALA A 510 7.13 12.88 -32.81
C ALA A 510 6.20 12.60 -31.61
N ALA A 511 5.27 11.66 -31.74
CA ALA A 511 4.45 11.19 -30.62
C ALA A 511 5.29 10.55 -29.51
N ARG A 512 6.26 9.70 -29.85
CA ARG A 512 7.16 9.06 -28.87
C ARG A 512 8.03 10.08 -28.13
N ARG A 513 8.58 11.07 -28.85
CA ARG A 513 9.38 12.15 -28.26
C ARG A 513 8.54 13.00 -27.29
N THR A 514 7.36 13.42 -27.72
CA THR A 514 6.44 14.22 -26.89
C THR A 514 5.98 13.47 -25.65
N MET A 515 5.63 12.18 -25.77
CA MET A 515 5.34 11.33 -24.60
C MET A 515 6.54 11.16 -23.68
N GLY A 516 7.76 11.05 -24.23
CA GLY A 516 9.01 11.03 -23.45
C GLY A 516 9.20 12.31 -22.64
N ASP A 517 9.00 13.48 -23.25
CA ASP A 517 9.09 14.79 -22.60
C ASP A 517 8.04 14.94 -21.49
N PHE A 518 6.80 14.48 -21.73
CA PHE A 518 5.78 14.41 -20.69
C PHE A 518 6.16 13.43 -19.59
N GLY A 519 6.79 12.30 -19.91
CA GLY A 519 7.30 11.33 -18.94
C GLY A 519 8.35 11.93 -18.02
N VAL A 520 9.30 12.70 -18.57
CA VAL A 520 10.29 13.45 -17.77
C VAL A 520 9.62 14.57 -16.98
N MET A 521 8.61 15.24 -17.57
CA MET A 521 7.83 16.22 -16.82
C MET A 521 7.14 15.58 -15.61
N LYS A 522 6.51 14.41 -15.79
CA LYS A 522 5.93 13.62 -14.71
C LYS A 522 6.98 13.20 -13.69
N GLN A 523 8.22 12.91 -14.12
CA GLN A 523 9.36 12.70 -13.21
C GLN A 523 9.55 13.82 -12.21
N ALA A 524 9.37 15.05 -12.67
CA ALA A 524 9.52 16.25 -11.86
C ALA A 524 8.20 16.70 -11.18
N PHE A 525 7.04 16.45 -11.82
CA PHE A 525 5.69 16.81 -11.39
C PHE A 525 4.77 15.60 -11.44
N PRO A 526 4.96 14.62 -10.54
CA PRO A 526 4.20 13.39 -10.56
C PRO A 526 2.69 13.65 -10.40
N ASP A 527 1.88 13.06 -11.28
CA ASP A 527 0.47 12.79 -10.95
C ASP A 527 0.45 11.94 -9.69
N MET A 528 -0.16 12.47 -8.63
CA MET A 528 0.01 11.99 -7.28
C MET A 528 -0.56 10.58 -7.07
N PHE A 529 -1.58 10.20 -7.84
CA PHE A 529 -2.22 8.90 -7.67
C PHE A 529 -1.55 7.81 -8.51
N GLU A 530 -1.36 8.01 -9.82
CA GLU A 530 -0.87 6.94 -10.71
C GLU A 530 0.62 6.60 -10.52
N ARG A 531 1.48 7.57 -10.14
CA ARG A 531 2.89 7.28 -9.89
C ARG A 531 3.17 6.47 -8.63
N ARG A 532 2.36 6.63 -7.59
CA ARG A 532 2.48 5.79 -6.39
C ARG A 532 2.12 4.34 -6.69
N LEU A 533 1.30 4.14 -7.72
CA LEU A 533 0.82 2.83 -8.16
C LEU A 533 1.81 2.18 -9.13
N GLU A 534 2.28 2.93 -10.13
CA GLU A 534 3.30 2.46 -11.08
C GLU A 534 4.67 2.26 -10.43
N GLU A 535 5.10 3.09 -9.47
CA GLU A 535 6.43 2.97 -8.86
C GLU A 535 6.50 1.81 -7.84
N VAL A 536 5.39 1.53 -7.13
CA VAL A 536 5.27 0.30 -6.32
C VAL A 536 5.20 -0.94 -7.22
N ALA A 537 4.51 -0.85 -8.36
CA ALA A 537 4.46 -1.94 -9.34
C ALA A 537 5.84 -2.16 -10.02
N ASP A 538 6.56 -1.11 -10.41
CA ASP A 538 7.87 -1.19 -11.06
C ASP A 538 8.97 -1.69 -10.10
N ASN A 539 8.89 -1.35 -8.81
CA ASN A 539 9.79 -1.90 -7.79
C ASN A 539 9.66 -3.43 -7.66
N LEU A 540 8.49 -3.99 -7.93
CA LEU A 540 8.24 -5.43 -7.95
C LEU A 540 8.97 -6.15 -9.09
N TYR A 541 9.14 -5.45 -10.22
CA TYR A 541 9.72 -6.00 -11.44
C TYR A 541 11.21 -5.60 -11.65
N ARG A 542 11.80 -4.81 -10.73
CA ARG A 542 13.23 -4.48 -10.77
C ARG A 542 14.10 -5.72 -10.52
N ARG A 543 15.08 -5.94 -11.40
CA ARG A 543 16.13 -6.98 -11.27
C ARG A 543 17.45 -6.43 -10.72
N THR A 544 17.46 -5.21 -10.20
CA THR A 544 18.63 -4.54 -9.62
C THR A 544 18.28 -3.92 -8.26
N PRO A 545 19.17 -3.99 -7.25
CA PRO A 545 18.93 -3.35 -5.96
C PRO A 545 18.98 -1.82 -6.08
N GLY A 546 17.99 -1.14 -5.54
CA GLY A 546 17.95 0.32 -5.43
C GLY A 546 16.79 0.78 -4.53
N ILE A 547 17.02 1.82 -3.74
CA ILE A 547 16.06 2.38 -2.78
C ILE A 547 14.97 3.12 -3.57
N GLY A 548 13.87 2.41 -3.86
CA GLY A 548 12.61 2.98 -4.35
C GLY A 548 11.70 3.28 -3.17
N VAL A 549 11.28 4.53 -3.06
CA VAL A 549 10.67 5.19 -1.88
C VAL A 549 9.56 4.38 -1.20
N TYR A 550 9.79 4.00 0.07
CA TYR A 550 8.71 3.85 1.05
C TYR A 550 8.32 5.26 1.50
N TYR A 551 7.07 5.68 1.24
CA TYR A 551 6.58 7.01 1.65
C TYR A 551 6.33 7.15 3.17
N LEU A 552 6.88 6.22 3.96
CA LEU A 552 6.86 6.23 5.40
C LEU A 552 8.33 6.27 5.84
N SER A 553 8.72 7.29 6.61
CA SER A 553 9.94 7.22 7.41
C SER A 553 9.91 5.96 8.29
N ASP A 554 11.08 5.46 8.71
CA ASP A 554 11.15 4.31 9.61
C ASP A 554 10.28 4.50 10.85
N ASP A 555 10.19 5.74 11.36
CA ASP A 555 9.28 6.16 12.43
C ASP A 555 7.78 6.02 12.10
N GLN A 556 7.38 6.31 10.86
CA GLN A 556 6.00 6.17 10.40
C GLN A 556 5.65 4.71 10.11
N LEU A 557 6.60 3.95 9.57
CA LEU A 557 6.46 2.53 9.30
C LEU A 557 6.43 1.74 10.61
N ALA A 558 7.34 2.01 11.54
CA ALA A 558 7.39 1.43 12.88
C ALA A 558 6.12 1.71 13.69
N LYS A 559 5.38 2.79 13.46
CA LYS A 559 4.09 3.04 14.14
C LYS A 559 2.95 2.17 13.62
N LEU A 560 3.09 1.61 12.42
CA LEU A 560 2.05 0.83 11.73
C LEU A 560 2.32 -0.69 11.78
N LEU A 561 3.56 -1.07 12.06
CA LEU A 561 4.01 -2.46 12.15
C LEU A 561 3.69 -3.08 13.53
N PRO A 562 3.37 -4.37 13.61
CA PRO A 562 3.39 -5.14 14.86
C PRO A 562 4.79 -5.10 15.50
N GLU A 563 4.87 -5.19 16.84
CA GLU A 563 6.13 -5.08 17.60
C GLU A 563 7.26 -6.03 17.12
N ARG A 564 6.89 -7.20 16.60
CA ARG A 564 7.84 -8.14 16.01
C ARG A 564 8.54 -7.55 14.77
N ASP A 565 7.75 -6.97 13.87
CA ASP A 565 8.24 -6.45 12.59
C ASP A 565 8.95 -5.09 12.77
N LYS A 566 8.65 -4.35 13.86
CA LYS A 566 9.40 -3.14 14.24
C LYS A 566 10.85 -3.45 14.60
N LYS A 567 11.09 -4.51 15.37
CA LYS A 567 12.44 -4.94 15.73
C LYS A 567 13.27 -5.35 14.52
N ASP A 568 12.62 -5.99 13.55
CA ASP A 568 13.29 -6.39 12.31
C ASP A 568 13.64 -5.15 11.46
N LEU A 569 12.75 -4.15 11.38
CA LEU A 569 13.01 -2.86 10.74
C LEU A 569 14.16 -2.08 11.41
N GLU A 570 14.27 -2.10 12.74
CA GLU A 570 15.35 -1.47 13.50
C GLU A 570 16.71 -2.18 13.33
N SER A 571 16.71 -3.43 12.84
CA SER A 571 17.91 -4.27 12.69
C SER A 571 18.52 -4.28 11.28
N MET A 572 17.79 -3.73 10.30
CA MET A 572 18.22 -3.54 8.91
C MET A 572 18.85 -2.16 8.72
#